data_AF-A0A7J5XHS8-F1
#
_entry.id   AF-A0A7J5XHS8-F1
#
_cell.length_a   1.000
_cell.length_b   1.000
_cell.length_c   1.000
_cell.angle_alpha   90.00
_cell.angle_beta   90.00
_cell.angle_gamma   90.00
#
_symmetry.space_group_name_H-M   'P 1'
#
loop_
_entity.id
_entity.type
_entity.pdbx_description
1 polymer ?
#
loop_
_entity_poly.entity_id
_entity_poly.type
_entity_poly.pdbx_seq_one_letter_code
_entity_poly.pdbx_strand_id
1 'polypeptide(L)'
;MGFARLFNSPLKPLADLDPVVVTFWYRAPELLLGARHYTKAIDIWAIGCIFAELLTSEPIFHCRQEDIKTSNPYHHDQLDRIFNVMGFPADKDWEDIKKMPEHSTLMKDFRRNTYTNCSLTKYMEKHKVKPDSKAFHLLQKLLTMDPIRRITSEQAMQDPYFLEEPLPTSDVFAGCQIPYPKREFLTEEEPEDKAEKKNQQQQQGNNHTNGAGHTGNQDNSHAQGPPLKKVRVVPPTTTSAQLRTELSCCDAFWDDVEPPQL
;
A
#
# COMPACT_ATOMS: atom_id res chain seq x y z
N MET A 1 12.33 12.80 5.77
CA MET A 1 12.22 11.37 6.18
C MET A 1 11.28 11.27 7.40
N GLY A 2 9.96 11.27 7.20
CA GLY A 2 8.98 11.41 8.30
C GLY A 2 8.94 10.26 9.34
N PHE A 3 9.48 9.09 8.99
CA PHE A 3 9.49 7.88 9.83
C PHE A 3 10.90 7.28 10.01
N ALA A 4 11.96 7.98 9.60
CA ALA A 4 13.32 7.43 9.68
C ALA A 4 13.73 7.20 11.14
N ARG A 5 14.42 6.07 11.36
CA ARG A 5 14.98 5.69 12.66
C ARG A 5 16.49 5.50 12.51
N LEU A 6 17.26 6.07 13.44
CA LEU A 6 18.68 5.76 13.57
C LEU A 6 18.85 4.42 14.27
N PHE A 7 19.74 3.59 13.76
CA PHE A 7 20.20 2.37 14.43
C PHE A 7 21.16 2.74 15.57
N ASN A 8 20.67 3.40 16.62
CA ASN A 8 21.47 3.70 17.81
C ASN A 8 21.09 2.77 18.96
N SER A 9 22.10 2.32 19.71
CA SER A 9 21.89 1.63 20.99
C SER A 9 21.65 2.67 22.10
N PRO A 10 20.57 2.57 22.89
CA PRO A 10 19.56 1.53 22.88
C PRO A 10 18.50 1.73 21.78
N LEU A 11 18.08 0.62 21.15
CA LEU A 11 17.00 0.63 20.17
C LEU A 11 15.71 1.09 20.83
N LYS A 12 15.12 2.19 20.36
CA LYS A 12 13.82 2.66 20.84
C LYS A 12 12.69 1.76 20.30
N PRO A 13 11.73 1.31 21.14
CA PRO A 13 10.58 0.53 20.70
C PRO A 13 9.70 1.29 19.70
N LEU A 14 9.05 0.56 18.78
CA LEU A 14 8.14 1.14 17.77
C LEU A 14 6.90 1.82 18.38
N ALA A 15 6.42 1.38 19.54
CA ALA A 15 5.10 1.77 20.07
C ALA A 15 5.00 3.25 20.48
N ASP A 16 6.11 3.94 20.72
CA ASP A 16 6.10 5.23 21.40
C ASP A 16 6.10 6.45 20.46
N LEU A 17 6.26 6.26 19.13
CA LEU A 17 6.76 7.37 18.28
C LEU A 17 6.19 7.46 16.85
N ASP A 18 5.28 6.59 16.40
CA ASP A 18 4.75 6.69 15.03
C ASP A 18 3.35 7.34 14.99
N PRO A 19 3.14 8.39 14.18
CA PRO A 19 1.81 8.85 13.78
C PRO A 19 0.96 7.66 13.34
N VAL A 20 -0.36 7.72 13.58
CA VAL A 20 -1.31 6.67 13.19
C VAL A 20 -1.14 6.37 11.70
N VAL A 21 -0.50 5.24 11.39
CA VAL A 21 -0.28 4.78 10.01
C VAL A 21 -1.58 4.18 9.52
N VAL A 22 -2.15 4.77 8.48
CA VAL A 22 -3.47 4.40 7.95
C VAL A 22 -3.40 3.27 6.92
N THR A 23 -2.22 2.99 6.33
CA THR A 23 -2.06 1.94 5.31
C THR A 23 -0.88 1.00 5.62
N PHE A 24 -1.17 -0.29 5.75
CA PHE A 24 -0.19 -1.33 6.11
C PHE A 24 0.36 -2.12 4.90
N TRP A 25 0.05 -1.70 3.67
CA TRP A 25 0.37 -2.45 2.45
C TRP A 25 1.88 -2.68 2.22
N TYR A 26 2.72 -1.83 2.79
CA TYR A 26 4.18 -1.90 2.68
C TYR A 26 4.85 -2.42 3.96
N ARG A 27 4.06 -2.82 4.97
CA ARG A 27 4.57 -3.29 6.27
C ARG A 27 5.00 -4.76 6.17
N ALA A 28 6.22 -5.04 6.61
CA ALA A 28 6.78 -6.39 6.60
C ALA A 28 6.03 -7.33 7.56
N PRO A 29 5.93 -8.64 7.24
CA PRO A 29 5.14 -9.59 8.04
C PRO A 29 5.66 -9.71 9.49
N GLU A 30 6.96 -9.58 9.73
CA GLU A 30 7.52 -9.60 11.08
C GLU A 30 7.01 -8.45 11.96
N LEU A 31 6.72 -7.27 11.39
CA LEU A 31 6.12 -6.17 12.13
C LEU A 31 4.65 -6.44 12.44
N LEU A 32 3.92 -7.07 11.51
CA LEU A 32 2.53 -7.52 11.71
C LEU A 32 2.44 -8.63 12.75
N LEU A 33 3.53 -9.36 12.98
CA LEU A 33 3.65 -10.39 14.02
C LEU A 33 4.28 -9.86 15.33
N GLY A 34 4.40 -8.55 15.47
CA GLY A 34 4.78 -7.89 16.72
C GLY A 34 6.29 -7.70 16.94
N ALA A 35 7.12 -7.77 15.89
CA ALA A 35 8.53 -7.42 16.01
C ALA A 35 8.70 -5.99 16.56
N ARG A 36 9.54 -5.86 17.59
CA ARG A 36 9.70 -4.60 18.35
C ARG A 36 10.81 -3.69 17.84
N HIS A 37 11.55 -4.12 16.82
CA HIS A 37 12.72 -3.42 16.32
C HIS A 37 12.63 -3.26 14.81
N TYR A 38 12.81 -2.02 14.35
CA TYR A 38 13.07 -1.75 12.94
C TYR A 38 14.42 -2.35 12.54
N THR A 39 14.47 -2.91 11.34
CA THR A 39 15.65 -3.54 10.75
C THR A 39 15.75 -3.11 9.30
N LYS A 40 16.96 -3.20 8.72
CA LYS A 40 17.15 -2.93 7.29
C LYS A 40 16.26 -3.82 6.41
N ALA A 41 15.99 -5.06 6.84
CA ALA A 41 15.14 -5.99 6.10
C ALA A 41 13.70 -5.48 5.94
N ILE A 42 13.17 -4.70 6.90
CA ILE A 42 11.83 -4.10 6.80
C ILE A 42 11.77 -3.12 5.62
N ASP A 43 12.80 -2.31 5.42
CA ASP A 43 12.88 -1.39 4.28
C ASP A 43 12.98 -2.16 2.96
N ILE A 44 13.73 -3.27 2.93
CA ILE A 44 13.83 -4.13 1.75
C ILE A 44 12.48 -4.74 1.37
N TRP A 45 11.67 -5.15 2.34
CA TRP A 45 10.31 -5.64 2.07
C TRP A 45 9.45 -4.56 1.41
N ALA A 46 9.48 -3.33 1.96
CA ALA A 46 8.75 -2.20 1.39
C ALA A 46 9.21 -1.89 -0.04
N ILE A 47 10.52 -1.96 -0.32
CA ILE A 47 11.07 -1.84 -1.68
C ILE A 47 10.52 -2.94 -2.58
N GLY A 48 10.45 -4.19 -2.12
CA GLY A 48 9.82 -5.29 -2.84
C GLY A 48 8.35 -5.02 -3.17
N CYS A 49 7.58 -4.47 -2.22
CA CYS A 49 6.19 -4.09 -2.45
C CYS A 49 6.06 -3.00 -3.53
N ILE A 50 6.89 -1.96 -3.47
CA ILE A 50 6.93 -0.88 -4.46
C ILE A 50 7.34 -1.44 -5.83
N PHE A 51 8.33 -2.31 -5.87
CA PHE A 51 8.79 -2.90 -7.14
C PHE A 51 7.70 -3.76 -7.78
N ALA A 52 6.97 -4.57 -7.00
CA ALA A 52 5.80 -5.27 -7.50
C ALA A 52 4.73 -4.31 -8.04
N GLU A 53 4.44 -3.23 -7.30
CA GLU A 53 3.45 -2.24 -7.70
C GLU A 53 3.85 -1.47 -8.97
N LEU A 54 5.14 -1.17 -9.17
CA LEU A 54 5.63 -0.60 -10.43
C LEU A 54 5.44 -1.56 -11.61
N LEU A 55 5.59 -2.87 -11.39
CA LEU A 55 5.40 -3.88 -12.43
C LEU A 55 3.92 -4.11 -12.78
N THR A 56 3.01 -3.93 -11.83
CA THR A 56 1.59 -4.29 -11.99
C THR A 56 0.63 -3.09 -12.01
N SER A 57 1.10 -1.90 -11.65
CA SER A 57 0.30 -0.71 -11.30
C SER A 57 -0.70 -0.91 -10.14
N GLU A 58 -0.53 -1.98 -9.35
CA GLU A 58 -1.43 -2.31 -8.23
C GLU A 58 -0.62 -2.64 -6.97
N PRO A 59 -1.02 -2.12 -5.78
CA PRO A 59 -0.36 -2.50 -4.54
C PRO A 59 -0.52 -4.00 -4.29
N ILE A 60 0.60 -4.74 -4.29
CA ILE A 60 0.60 -6.21 -4.22
C ILE A 60 -0.19 -6.74 -3.01
N PHE A 61 -0.01 -6.10 -1.85
CA PHE A 61 -0.70 -6.42 -0.60
C PHE A 61 -1.82 -5.42 -0.27
N HIS A 62 -2.53 -4.93 -1.29
CA HIS A 62 -3.71 -4.10 -1.09
C HIS A 62 -4.72 -4.79 -0.18
N CYS A 63 -5.02 -4.14 0.94
CA CYS A 63 -6.02 -4.56 1.93
C CYS A 63 -6.94 -3.39 2.23
N ARG A 64 -8.22 -3.67 2.49
CA ARG A 64 -9.14 -2.63 2.97
C ARG A 64 -8.64 -2.12 4.32
N GLN A 65 -8.89 -0.84 4.59
CA GLN A 65 -8.62 -0.28 5.91
C GLN A 65 -9.46 -1.05 6.93
N GLU A 66 -8.79 -1.82 7.78
CA GLU A 66 -9.38 -2.27 9.05
C GLU A 66 -9.59 -1.05 9.95
N ASP A 67 -10.44 -1.16 10.97
CA ASP A 67 -10.53 -0.13 12.01
C ASP A 67 -9.16 0.02 12.71
N ILE A 68 -8.37 1.00 12.27
CA ILE A 68 -7.01 1.38 12.76
C ILE A 68 -7.02 1.83 14.24
N LYS A 69 -8.16 1.72 14.93
CA LYS A 69 -8.36 2.22 16.30
C LYS A 69 -7.54 1.47 17.36
N THR A 70 -6.92 0.35 17.02
CA THR A 70 -6.09 -0.40 17.96
C THR A 70 -4.62 -0.19 17.67
N SER A 71 -3.85 0.20 18.69
CA SER A 71 -2.38 0.25 18.68
C SER A 71 -1.72 -1.15 18.59
N ASN A 72 -2.51 -2.18 18.26
CA ASN A 72 -2.05 -3.55 18.16
C ASN A 72 -1.24 -3.71 16.86
N PRO A 73 0.00 -4.24 16.91
CA PRO A 73 0.76 -4.54 15.70
C PRO A 73 0.12 -5.63 14.82
N TYR A 74 -0.75 -6.47 15.38
CA TYR A 74 -1.41 -7.57 14.66
C TYR A 74 -2.60 -7.09 13.84
N HIS A 75 -2.47 -7.19 12.51
CA HIS A 75 -3.51 -6.84 11.54
C HIS A 75 -3.87 -8.08 10.71
N HIS A 76 -5.05 -8.63 10.99
CA HIS A 76 -5.46 -9.94 10.47
C HIS A 76 -5.63 -9.93 8.95
N ASP A 77 -6.42 -9.01 8.40
CA ASP A 77 -6.73 -8.96 6.97
C ASP A 77 -5.48 -8.61 6.14
N GLN A 78 -4.55 -7.85 6.72
CA GLN A 78 -3.28 -7.57 6.08
C GLN A 78 -2.40 -8.83 5.96
N LEU A 79 -2.35 -9.67 7.01
CA LEU A 79 -1.66 -10.97 6.98
C LEU A 79 -2.35 -11.95 6.02
N ASP A 80 -3.69 -12.01 6.06
CA ASP A 80 -4.48 -12.82 5.13
C ASP A 80 -4.18 -12.44 3.68
N ARG A 81 -4.10 -11.15 3.38
CA ARG A 81 -3.73 -10.67 2.05
C ARG A 81 -2.32 -11.11 1.65
N ILE A 82 -1.35 -11.01 2.56
CA ILE A 82 0.02 -11.48 2.30
C ILE A 82 0.02 -12.98 1.99
N PHE A 83 -0.66 -13.81 2.77
CA PHE A 83 -0.70 -15.26 2.54
C PHE A 83 -1.46 -15.66 1.28
N ASN A 84 -2.51 -14.92 0.90
CA ASN A 84 -3.22 -15.14 -0.37
C ASN A 84 -2.31 -14.88 -1.60
N VAL A 85 -1.33 -13.98 -1.47
CA VAL A 85 -0.36 -13.69 -2.53
C VAL A 85 0.85 -14.62 -2.45
N MET A 86 1.47 -14.73 -1.28
CA MET A 86 2.77 -15.39 -1.10
C MET A 86 2.67 -16.90 -0.84
N GLY A 87 1.50 -17.36 -0.36
CA GLY A 87 1.38 -18.64 0.32
C GLY A 87 1.71 -18.51 1.81
N PHE A 88 1.30 -19.51 2.59
CA PHE A 88 1.62 -19.59 4.01
C PHE A 88 3.04 -20.17 4.21
N PRO A 89 3.93 -19.54 4.98
CA PRO A 89 5.31 -19.99 5.11
C PRO A 89 5.40 -21.39 5.73
N ALA A 90 6.22 -22.26 5.14
CA ALA A 90 6.59 -23.52 5.77
C ALA A 90 7.59 -23.27 6.90
N ASP A 91 7.74 -24.22 7.83
CA ASP A 91 8.63 -24.06 8.99
C ASP A 91 10.10 -23.86 8.56
N LYS A 92 10.50 -24.52 7.47
CA LYS A 92 11.83 -24.34 6.83
C LYS A 92 12.00 -23.00 6.13
N ASP A 93 10.90 -22.35 5.76
CA ASP A 93 10.94 -21.07 5.02
C ASP A 93 11.13 -19.91 6.00
N TRP A 94 10.63 -20.07 7.23
CA TRP A 94 10.81 -19.12 8.32
C TRP A 94 10.83 -19.82 9.69
N GLU A 95 12.00 -20.29 10.12
CA GLU A 95 12.14 -21.10 11.35
C GLU A 95 11.86 -20.31 12.62
N ASP A 96 12.19 -19.02 12.60
CA ASP A 96 12.07 -18.10 13.73
C ASP A 96 10.69 -17.45 13.84
N ILE A 97 9.73 -17.81 12.97
CA ILE A 97 8.34 -17.35 13.07
C ILE A 97 7.74 -17.71 14.44
N LYS A 98 8.14 -18.84 15.02
CA LYS A 98 7.73 -19.31 16.35
C LYS A 98 8.20 -18.42 17.51
N LYS A 99 9.20 -17.56 17.27
CA LYS A 99 9.73 -16.61 18.26
C LYS A 99 8.98 -15.26 18.21
N MET A 100 8.11 -15.05 17.23
CA MET A 100 7.36 -13.81 17.10
C MET A 100 6.29 -13.70 18.21
N PRO A 101 6.10 -12.50 18.81
CA PRO A 101 5.12 -12.31 19.88
C PRO A 101 3.70 -12.78 19.52
N GLU A 102 3.28 -12.55 18.28
CA GLU A 102 1.92 -12.88 17.81
C GLU A 102 1.83 -14.25 17.11
N HIS A 103 2.83 -15.12 17.25
CA HIS A 103 2.82 -16.45 16.62
C HIS A 103 1.63 -17.32 17.09
N SER A 104 1.30 -17.28 18.38
CA SER A 104 0.17 -18.03 18.93
C SER A 104 -1.17 -17.55 18.34
N THR A 105 -1.32 -16.23 18.16
CA THR A 105 -2.48 -15.60 17.52
C THR A 105 -2.57 -16.05 16.06
N LEU A 106 -1.44 -16.00 15.33
CA LEU A 106 -1.33 -16.47 13.95
C LEU A 106 -1.80 -17.92 13.80
N MET A 107 -1.36 -18.84 14.67
CA MET A 107 -1.75 -20.26 14.59
C MET A 107 -3.23 -20.52 14.92
N LYS A 108 -3.85 -19.64 15.70
CA LYS A 108 -5.28 -19.71 16.05
C LYS A 108 -6.15 -19.25 14.88
N ASP A 109 -5.74 -18.17 14.22
CA ASP A 109 -6.55 -17.51 13.19
C ASP A 109 -6.34 -18.12 11.81
N PHE A 110 -5.12 -18.58 11.50
CA PHE A 110 -4.73 -19.03 10.16
C PHE A 110 -4.49 -20.54 10.09
N ARG A 111 -4.93 -21.15 8.97
CA ARG A 111 -4.65 -22.55 8.65
C ARG A 111 -3.84 -22.63 7.36
N ARG A 112 -2.67 -23.30 7.40
CA ARG A 112 -1.78 -23.49 6.23
C ARG A 112 -2.52 -24.01 4.99
N ASN A 113 -3.46 -24.93 5.18
CA ASN A 113 -4.19 -25.56 4.08
C ASN A 113 -4.99 -24.57 3.21
N THR A 114 -5.42 -23.44 3.79
CA THR A 114 -6.15 -22.37 3.10
C THR A 114 -5.34 -21.76 1.95
N TYR A 115 -4.01 -21.71 2.08
CA TYR A 115 -3.11 -21.00 1.15
C TYR A 115 -2.24 -21.95 0.32
N THR A 116 -2.59 -23.23 0.25
CA THR A 116 -1.82 -24.26 -0.49
C THR A 116 -1.65 -23.98 -1.97
N ASN A 117 -2.63 -23.29 -2.57
CA ASN A 117 -2.62 -22.92 -3.98
C ASN A 117 -2.15 -21.48 -4.23
N CYS A 118 -1.66 -20.79 -3.20
CA CYS A 118 -1.17 -19.41 -3.28
C CYS A 118 0.35 -19.39 -3.41
N SER A 119 0.86 -18.57 -4.33
CA SER A 119 2.30 -18.32 -4.46
C SER A 119 2.53 -17.02 -5.22
N LEU A 120 3.65 -16.35 -4.93
CA LEU A 120 4.04 -15.12 -5.62
C LEU A 120 4.09 -15.34 -7.14
N THR A 121 4.57 -16.50 -7.59
CA THR A 121 4.58 -16.93 -8.99
C THR A 121 3.20 -16.81 -9.64
N LYS A 122 2.18 -17.45 -9.05
CA LYS A 122 0.81 -17.43 -9.59
C LYS A 122 0.20 -16.03 -9.60
N TYR A 123 0.49 -15.25 -8.57
CA TYR A 123 0.05 -13.85 -8.50
C TYR A 123 0.67 -13.04 -9.65
N MET A 124 1.99 -13.08 -9.80
CA MET A 124 2.69 -12.29 -10.83
C MET A 124 2.33 -12.73 -12.26
N GLU A 125 2.12 -14.03 -12.50
CA GLU A 125 1.63 -14.55 -13.79
C GLU A 125 0.27 -13.96 -14.17
N LYS A 126 -0.66 -13.85 -13.21
CA LYS A 126 -1.97 -13.22 -13.42
C LYS A 126 -1.85 -11.75 -13.85
N HIS A 127 -0.81 -11.07 -13.38
CA HIS A 127 -0.47 -9.69 -13.76
C HIS A 127 0.51 -9.60 -14.94
N LYS A 128 0.67 -10.69 -15.71
CA LYS A 128 1.49 -10.75 -16.94
C LYS A 128 2.99 -10.55 -16.74
N VAL A 129 3.49 -10.74 -15.52
CA VAL A 129 4.93 -10.78 -15.24
C VAL A 129 5.39 -12.22 -15.30
N LYS A 130 6.39 -12.50 -16.16
CA LYS A 130 6.84 -13.86 -16.39
C LYS A 130 7.70 -14.36 -15.20
N PRO A 131 7.46 -15.59 -14.71
CA PRO A 131 8.15 -16.12 -13.53
C PRO A 131 9.61 -16.50 -13.79
N ASP A 132 10.00 -16.66 -15.06
CA ASP A 132 11.38 -16.92 -15.49
C ASP A 132 12.20 -15.64 -15.71
N SER A 133 11.56 -14.46 -15.59
CA SER A 133 12.24 -13.17 -15.75
C SER A 133 13.17 -12.84 -14.59
N LYS A 134 14.27 -12.14 -14.87
CA LYS A 134 15.19 -11.64 -13.83
C LYS A 134 14.49 -10.68 -12.88
N ALA A 135 13.56 -9.86 -13.39
CA ALA A 135 12.70 -8.99 -12.57
C ALA A 135 11.93 -9.77 -11.50
N PHE A 136 11.31 -10.89 -11.89
CA PHE A 136 10.58 -11.75 -10.95
C PHE A 136 11.51 -12.40 -9.91
N HIS A 137 12.67 -12.90 -10.33
CA HIS A 137 13.64 -13.49 -9.40
C HIS A 137 14.17 -12.48 -8.39
N LEU A 138 14.48 -11.25 -8.81
CA LEU A 138 14.86 -10.17 -7.90
C LEU A 138 13.71 -9.86 -6.93
N LEU A 139 12.47 -9.73 -7.44
CA LEU A 139 11.29 -9.48 -6.62
C LEU A 139 11.09 -10.56 -5.54
N GLN A 140 11.27 -11.84 -5.89
CA GLN A 140 11.14 -12.95 -4.94
C GLN A 140 12.17 -12.88 -3.81
N LYS A 141 13.40 -12.42 -4.09
CA LYS A 141 14.44 -12.21 -3.08
C LYS A 141 14.12 -11.03 -2.15
N LEU A 142 13.54 -9.96 -2.68
CA LEU A 142 13.10 -8.78 -1.91
C LEU A 142 11.90 -9.13 -1.01
N LEU A 143 10.92 -9.86 -1.55
CA LEU A 143 9.70 -10.28 -0.84
C LEU A 143 9.83 -11.65 -0.14
N THR A 144 11.02 -11.97 0.36
CA THR A 144 11.20 -13.16 1.19
C THR A 144 10.60 -12.93 2.58
N MET A 145 9.72 -13.85 3.02
CA MET A 145 8.96 -13.72 4.28
C MET A 145 9.88 -13.64 5.50
N ASP A 146 10.86 -14.55 5.59
CA ASP A 146 11.83 -14.53 6.68
C ASP A 146 12.82 -13.36 6.52
N PRO A 147 12.85 -12.38 7.44
CA PRO A 147 13.71 -11.21 7.33
C PRO A 147 15.20 -11.54 7.28
N ILE A 148 15.66 -12.65 7.87
CA ILE A 148 17.09 -13.02 7.85
C ILE A 148 17.52 -13.65 6.52
N ARG A 149 16.57 -14.12 5.72
CA ARG A 149 16.80 -14.69 4.38
C ARG A 149 16.55 -13.68 3.26
N ARG A 150 16.01 -12.51 3.60
CA ARG A 150 15.75 -11.41 2.68
C ARG A 150 17.08 -10.81 2.21
N ILE A 151 17.18 -10.52 0.92
CA ILE A 151 18.40 -9.93 0.32
C ILE A 151 18.69 -8.54 0.90
N THR A 152 19.95 -8.13 0.94
CA THR A 152 20.33 -6.76 1.30
C THR A 152 20.23 -5.81 0.10
N SER A 153 20.22 -4.50 0.34
CA SER A 153 20.25 -3.48 -0.72
C SER A 153 21.45 -3.63 -1.64
N GLU A 154 22.62 -3.89 -1.07
CA GLU A 154 23.89 -4.02 -1.76
C GLU A 154 23.89 -5.24 -2.68
N GLN A 155 23.37 -6.37 -2.19
CA GLN A 155 23.19 -7.58 -2.98
C GLN A 155 22.12 -7.40 -4.08
N ALA A 156 21.04 -6.66 -3.80
CA ALA A 156 20.00 -6.38 -4.79
C ALA A 156 20.55 -5.54 -5.95
N MET A 157 21.34 -4.50 -5.66
CA MET A 157 22.00 -3.67 -6.70
C MET A 157 22.97 -4.46 -7.59
N GLN A 158 23.50 -5.59 -7.10
CA GLN A 158 24.37 -6.49 -7.85
C GLN A 158 23.60 -7.57 -8.62
N ASP A 159 22.26 -7.60 -8.56
CA ASP A 159 21.48 -8.64 -9.22
C ASP A 159 21.60 -8.55 -10.75
N PRO A 160 21.68 -9.69 -11.47
CA PRO A 160 21.75 -9.72 -12.93
C PRO A 160 20.61 -9.01 -13.66
N TYR A 161 19.49 -8.72 -12.98
CA TYR A 161 18.43 -7.86 -13.50
C TYR A 161 18.96 -6.50 -13.98
N PHE A 162 19.87 -5.89 -13.22
CA PHE A 162 20.42 -4.56 -13.57
C PHE A 162 21.53 -4.62 -14.64
N LEU A 163 21.94 -5.82 -15.04
CA LEU A 163 22.92 -6.06 -16.12
C LEU A 163 22.25 -6.51 -17.42
N GLU A 164 20.93 -6.74 -17.39
CA GLU A 164 20.13 -7.08 -18.56
C GLU A 164 19.70 -5.82 -19.30
N GLU A 165 19.60 -5.88 -20.63
CA GLU A 165 19.03 -4.78 -21.40
C GLU A 165 17.51 -4.68 -21.16
N PRO A 166 16.96 -3.46 -20.99
CA PRO A 166 17.66 -2.18 -20.95
C PRO A 166 18.37 -1.92 -19.62
N LEU A 167 19.59 -1.38 -19.67
CA LEU A 167 20.35 -1.01 -18.48
C LEU A 167 19.68 0.18 -17.76
N PRO A 168 19.83 0.28 -16.43
CA PRO A 168 19.38 1.44 -15.67
C PRO A 168 20.03 2.75 -16.14
N THR A 169 19.23 3.82 -16.21
CA THR A 169 19.67 5.16 -16.60
C THR A 169 19.58 6.14 -15.43
N SER A 170 20.42 7.17 -15.42
CA SER A 170 20.36 8.23 -14.41
C SER A 170 19.06 9.03 -14.48
N ASP A 171 18.54 9.27 -15.70
CA ASP A 171 17.18 9.76 -15.93
C ASP A 171 16.24 8.59 -16.16
N VAL A 172 15.29 8.38 -15.25
CA VAL A 172 14.31 7.29 -15.32
C VAL A 172 13.35 7.42 -16.51
N PHE A 173 13.23 8.60 -17.12
CA PHE A 173 12.45 8.80 -18.35
C PHE A 173 13.27 8.57 -19.62
N ALA A 174 14.56 8.28 -19.51
CA ALA A 174 15.47 8.03 -20.63
C ALA A 174 15.41 9.14 -21.71
N GLY A 175 15.31 10.41 -21.30
CA GLY A 175 15.19 11.56 -22.19
C GLY A 175 13.85 11.69 -22.91
N CYS A 176 12.86 10.84 -22.60
CA CYS A 176 11.53 10.92 -23.18
C CYS A 176 10.71 12.05 -22.55
N GLN A 177 9.66 12.48 -23.26
CA GLN A 177 8.73 13.47 -22.72
C GLN A 177 8.00 12.93 -21.50
N ILE A 178 7.97 13.71 -20.41
CA ILE A 178 7.32 13.34 -19.16
C ILE A 178 5.79 13.46 -19.32
N PRO A 179 5.03 12.36 -19.23
CA PRO A 179 3.58 12.38 -19.46
C PRO A 179 2.77 12.76 -18.21
N TYR A 180 3.42 12.81 -17.04
CA TYR A 180 2.74 13.01 -15.76
C TYR A 180 2.38 14.49 -15.55
N PRO A 181 1.15 14.80 -15.09
CA PRO A 181 0.75 16.17 -14.82
C PRO A 181 1.57 16.76 -13.66
N LYS A 182 1.74 18.09 -13.70
CA LYS A 182 2.28 18.83 -12.55
C LYS A 182 1.29 18.75 -11.39
N ARG A 183 1.80 18.77 -10.15
CA ARG A 183 0.97 18.80 -8.95
C ARG A 183 0.07 20.05 -8.97
N GLU A 184 -1.22 19.83 -8.74
CA GLU A 184 -2.21 20.90 -8.58
C GLU A 184 -2.20 21.45 -7.15
N PHE A 185 -2.51 22.74 -7.00
CA PHE A 185 -2.68 23.36 -5.68
C PHE A 185 -4.05 23.02 -5.13
N LEU A 186 -4.11 22.58 -3.88
CA LEU A 186 -5.38 22.42 -3.16
C LEU A 186 -5.88 23.81 -2.76
N THR A 187 -7.02 24.22 -3.30
CA THR A 187 -7.75 25.42 -2.86
C THR A 187 -8.86 24.97 -1.92
N GLU A 188 -8.53 24.70 -0.67
CA GLU A 188 -9.51 24.30 0.35
C GLU A 188 -10.25 25.56 0.85
N GLU A 189 -11.46 25.81 0.32
CA GLU A 189 -12.55 26.31 1.15
C GLU A 189 -13.31 25.07 1.64
N GLU A 190 -12.90 24.50 2.77
CA GLU A 190 -13.71 23.47 3.42
C GLU A 190 -15.02 24.09 3.93
N PRO A 191 -16.21 23.58 3.55
CA PRO A 191 -17.43 23.97 4.22
C PRO A 191 -17.50 23.32 5.60
N GLU A 192 -17.04 24.05 6.61
CA GLU A 192 -17.31 23.74 8.02
C GLU A 192 -18.84 23.59 8.23
N ASP A 193 -19.23 22.45 8.78
CA ASP A 193 -20.46 22.16 9.51
C ASP A 193 -21.82 22.62 8.94
N LYS A 194 -22.48 21.71 8.20
CA LYS A 194 -23.94 21.69 8.05
C LYS A 194 -24.57 20.32 8.38
N ALA A 195 -24.11 19.67 9.45
CA ALA A 195 -24.73 18.44 9.96
C ALA A 195 -25.64 18.64 11.20
N GLU A 196 -25.84 19.86 11.70
CA GLU A 196 -26.74 20.14 12.81
C GLU A 196 -27.92 21.03 12.40
N LYS A 197 -28.93 20.48 11.69
CA LYS A 197 -30.30 21.06 11.65
C LYS A 197 -31.39 20.19 11.00
N LYS A 198 -31.27 18.85 11.00
CA LYS A 198 -32.36 17.97 10.50
C LYS A 198 -33.07 17.11 11.54
N ASN A 199 -32.71 17.16 12.82
CA ASN A 199 -33.31 16.30 13.85
C ASN A 199 -34.29 16.97 14.84
N GLN A 200 -34.86 18.14 14.51
CA GLN A 200 -35.86 18.80 15.37
C GLN A 200 -37.28 18.91 14.78
N GLN A 201 -37.64 18.07 13.80
CA GLN A 201 -39.01 18.10 13.26
C GLN A 201 -39.75 16.76 13.24
N GLN A 202 -39.41 15.82 14.13
CA GLN A 202 -40.13 14.55 14.23
C GLN A 202 -40.44 14.07 15.66
N GLN A 203 -40.72 15.00 16.57
CA GLN A 203 -41.44 14.69 17.83
C GLN A 203 -42.47 15.78 18.14
N GLN A 204 -43.58 15.78 17.41
CA GLN A 204 -44.86 16.27 17.91
C GLN A 204 -45.97 15.64 17.07
N GLY A 205 -46.67 14.67 17.66
CA GLY A 205 -47.79 14.00 17.02
C GLY A 205 -48.02 12.57 17.53
N ASN A 206 -48.23 12.40 18.83
CA ASN A 206 -48.83 11.18 19.36
C ASN A 206 -50.12 11.58 20.10
N ASN A 207 -51.27 11.34 19.48
CA ASN A 207 -52.49 11.05 20.22
C ASN A 207 -53.58 10.42 19.32
N HIS A 208 -54.19 9.37 19.89
CA HIS A 208 -55.52 8.84 19.64
C HIS A 208 -55.78 7.71 18.59
N THR A 209 -55.81 6.49 19.14
CA THR A 209 -56.93 5.51 19.19
C THR A 209 -57.44 4.74 17.96
N ASN A 210 -57.48 3.42 18.21
CA ASN A 210 -58.50 2.40 17.89
C ASN A 210 -58.65 1.87 16.46
N GLY A 211 -58.52 0.54 16.36
CA GLY A 211 -59.62 -0.29 15.86
C GLY A 211 -59.36 -1.14 14.61
N ALA A 212 -59.36 -2.46 14.84
CA ALA A 212 -59.88 -3.53 13.98
C ALA A 212 -59.17 -3.91 12.66
N GLY A 213 -58.99 -5.23 12.49
CA GLY A 213 -59.61 -5.94 11.36
C GLY A 213 -58.74 -6.31 10.15
N HIS A 214 -58.29 -7.57 10.16
CA HIS A 214 -58.41 -8.57 9.07
C HIS A 214 -57.82 -8.36 7.65
N THR A 215 -57.01 -9.37 7.25
CA THR A 215 -56.95 -10.10 5.95
C THR A 215 -56.82 -9.35 4.62
N GLY A 216 -55.90 -9.81 3.76
CA GLY A 216 -56.04 -9.59 2.32
C GLY A 216 -54.77 -9.86 1.51
N ASN A 217 -54.93 -10.47 0.34
CA ASN A 217 -53.94 -11.11 -0.50
C ASN A 217 -53.50 -10.20 -1.68
N GLN A 218 -52.36 -10.55 -2.29
CA GLN A 218 -52.04 -10.50 -3.74
C GLN A 218 -51.85 -9.18 -4.55
N ASP A 219 -50.73 -9.21 -5.30
CA ASP A 219 -50.49 -8.91 -6.72
C ASP A 219 -50.37 -7.48 -7.30
N ASN A 220 -49.13 -7.20 -7.74
CA ASN A 220 -48.66 -6.95 -9.12
C ASN A 220 -48.71 -5.54 -9.78
N SER A 221 -47.64 -5.30 -10.56
CA SER A 221 -47.44 -4.40 -11.72
C SER A 221 -46.75 -3.02 -11.58
N HIS A 222 -45.58 -2.96 -12.26
CA HIS A 222 -44.94 -1.89 -13.07
C HIS A 222 -44.95 -0.40 -12.64
N ALA A 223 -43.75 0.22 -12.57
CA ALA A 223 -43.21 1.10 -13.64
C ALA A 223 -42.00 1.98 -13.19
N GLN A 224 -41.03 2.13 -14.11
CA GLN A 224 -40.10 3.27 -14.33
C GLN A 224 -38.99 3.59 -13.31
N GLY A 225 -37.74 3.38 -13.75
CA GLY A 225 -36.52 3.98 -13.16
C GLY A 225 -36.05 5.23 -13.92
N PRO A 226 -35.27 6.15 -13.30
CA PRO A 226 -34.67 7.29 -13.99
C PRO A 226 -33.13 7.17 -14.18
N PRO A 227 -32.52 8.02 -15.04
CA PRO A 227 -31.37 7.65 -15.88
C PRO A 227 -29.99 8.20 -15.46
N LEU A 228 -28.96 7.61 -16.08
CA LEU A 228 -27.52 7.93 -16.05
C LEU A 228 -27.17 9.32 -16.63
N LYS A 229 -26.21 10.04 -16.03
CA LYS A 229 -25.59 11.26 -16.59
C LYS A 229 -24.15 11.01 -17.05
N LYS A 230 -23.84 11.43 -18.28
CA LYS A 230 -22.51 11.43 -18.93
C LYS A 230 -21.69 12.66 -18.53
N VAL A 231 -20.37 12.50 -18.43
CA VAL A 231 -19.37 13.57 -18.25
C VAL A 231 -18.72 13.92 -19.60
N ARG A 232 -18.49 15.22 -19.84
CA ARG A 232 -17.83 15.77 -21.05
C ARG A 232 -16.45 16.30 -20.68
N VAL A 233 -15.45 15.98 -21.49
CA VAL A 233 -14.05 16.46 -21.36
C VAL A 233 -13.78 17.57 -22.37
N VAL A 234 -13.02 18.60 -21.99
CA VAL A 234 -12.49 19.66 -22.87
C VAL A 234 -10.98 19.80 -22.60
N PRO A 235 -10.13 19.95 -23.64
CA PRO A 235 -8.68 20.09 -23.45
C PRO A 235 -8.24 21.57 -23.38
N PRO A 236 -7.17 21.93 -22.65
CA PRO A 236 -6.58 23.27 -22.72
C PRO A 236 -5.44 23.35 -23.74
N THR A 237 -5.48 24.41 -24.55
CA THR A 237 -4.35 24.98 -25.29
C THR A 237 -3.66 26.03 -24.40
N THR A 238 -2.33 26.18 -24.46
CA THR A 238 -1.60 27.48 -24.42
C THR A 238 -0.08 27.30 -24.65
N THR A 239 0.48 28.34 -25.26
CA THR A 239 1.71 28.61 -26.01
C THR A 239 3.08 28.64 -25.29
N SER A 240 4.13 28.56 -26.10
CA SER A 240 5.54 28.21 -25.85
C SER A 240 6.51 29.32 -25.35
N ALA A 241 6.05 30.41 -24.72
CA ALA A 241 6.90 31.59 -24.52
C ALA A 241 7.54 31.77 -23.12
N GLN A 242 7.28 30.92 -22.12
CA GLN A 242 7.71 31.17 -20.73
C GLN A 242 8.86 30.28 -20.19
N LEU A 243 9.50 29.48 -21.05
CA LEU A 243 10.46 28.44 -20.63
C LEU A 243 11.93 28.89 -20.47
N ARG A 244 12.29 30.17 -20.61
CA ARG A 244 13.71 30.57 -20.70
C ARG A 244 14.36 31.20 -19.46
N THR A 245 13.65 31.40 -18.35
CA THR A 245 14.23 32.15 -17.21
C THR A 245 14.53 31.32 -15.96
N GLU A 246 14.08 30.07 -15.87
CA GLU A 246 14.21 29.27 -14.63
C GLU A 246 15.38 28.26 -14.62
N LEU A 247 16.08 28.09 -15.74
CA LEU A 247 17.19 27.13 -15.85
C LEU A 247 18.48 27.55 -15.14
N SER A 248 18.60 28.78 -14.63
CA SER A 248 19.85 29.26 -14.02
C SER A 248 19.97 28.98 -12.50
N CYS A 249 18.94 28.46 -11.83
CA CYS A 249 18.95 28.29 -10.37
C CYS A 249 19.24 26.86 -9.90
N CYS A 250 19.19 25.86 -10.78
CA CYS A 250 19.35 24.45 -10.40
C CYS A 250 20.81 23.94 -10.47
N ASP A 251 21.70 24.65 -11.15
CA ASP A 251 23.09 24.19 -11.34
C ASP A 251 24.00 24.39 -10.10
N ALA A 252 23.52 25.04 -9.03
CA ALA A 252 24.35 25.40 -7.87
C ALA A 252 24.33 24.39 -6.70
N PHE A 253 23.67 23.23 -6.82
CA PHE A 253 23.48 22.33 -5.66
C PHE A 253 24.32 21.04 -5.69
N TRP A 254 25.07 20.76 -6.77
CA TRP A 254 25.76 19.47 -6.95
C TRP A 254 27.30 19.51 -6.91
N ASP A 255 27.92 20.68 -6.70
CA ASP A 255 29.39 20.81 -6.77
C ASP A 255 30.15 20.70 -5.43
N ASP A 256 29.48 20.44 -4.29
CA ASP A 256 30.12 20.54 -2.96
C ASP A 256 30.24 19.21 -2.18
N VAL A 257 30.61 18.11 -2.86
CA VAL A 257 30.99 16.86 -2.16
C VAL A 257 32.36 16.38 -2.63
N GLU A 258 33.40 16.92 -1.99
CA GLU A 258 34.79 16.44 -2.11
C GLU A 258 34.97 15.11 -1.33
N PRO A 259 35.64 14.08 -1.90
CA PRO A 259 35.83 12.81 -1.23
C PRO A 259 37.00 12.86 -0.22
N PRO A 260 36.92 12.17 0.93
CA PRO A 260 37.99 12.19 1.91
C PRO A 260 39.21 11.40 1.42
N GLN A 261 40.37 12.04 1.52
CA GLN A 261 41.69 11.43 1.34
C GLN A 261 42.01 10.45 2.47
N LEU A 262 42.80 9.43 2.09
CA LEU A 262 43.34 8.27 2.83
C LEU A 262 43.53 8.41 4.35
#